data_AF-A0AAJ5RMH4-F1
#
_entry.id   AF-A0AAJ5RMH4-F1
#
_cell.length_a   1.000
_cell.length_b   1.000
_cell.length_c   1.000
_cell.angle_alpha   90.00
_cell.angle_beta   90.00
_cell.angle_gamma   90.00
#
_symmetry.space_group_name_H-M   'P 1'
#
loop_
_entity.id
_entity.type
_entity.pdbx_description
1 polymer ?
#
loop_
_entity_poly.entity_id
_entity_poly.type
_entity_poly.pdbx_seq_one_letter_code
_entity_poly.pdbx_strand_id
1 'polypeptide(L)'
;MHKRRRGLLLVLVIMLMGLFLFFGMKLRPATQTTTRNSESSAVQEEMSENVGDIVQDIAHLAQEGRAPDIPFAAGEADQQAVHAKWGKPLQVTESANGQYEEYQDVTIGYQGSKAFDIRSFKEDMKKIHLTDIKNKLGEPDEVRYYQDPTTKQIIFVYQVNDKYQLKWILPKPTDSDANPVVHHISVYTELTEQVTDTVEQMTLDEKIGQMMFAGVSGTTLQQETTSLIHDYKVGGLILYGNNLDTPQQTVTLMNALMAANVNNQLPLFLGTDQEGGKVVRLPGPLKNFPTNQRIGDINQSSLSFAVGQLLGEQLKAFGFNLDFAPVLDVNSNPNNPIIGDRSFSNDPDIVSKLGIETMKGLESKQVIPVVKHFPGHGDTAVDSHLELPKVTKSLDDLNQLELVPFKAAIDNGADVVMVAHILLPKIDPQYPSSMSKDVITGMLREQLDFDGVVMTDDMTMKAITNHFDIGRAAVDSVKAGSDVILIAHEYANVTAAIQAVKAAVNKGEITEDRIDDSVRRIIALKQKYQLANQPVKAVDINSLNTDIEKVLNMYMK
;
A
#
# COMPACT_ATOMS: atom_id res chain seq x y z
N MET A 1 -6.55 -57.77 44.44
CA MET A 1 -7.94 -58.07 44.89
C MET A 1 -8.86 -57.73 43.71
N HIS A 2 -9.63 -58.62 43.06
CA HIS A 2 -10.88 -59.28 43.51
C HIS A 2 -11.91 -58.29 44.11
N LYS A 3 -13.19 -58.23 43.70
CA LYS A 3 -13.99 -59.06 42.76
C LYS A 3 -15.26 -58.31 42.23
N ARG A 4 -15.48 -58.38 40.91
CA ARG A 4 -16.72 -58.75 40.15
C ARG A 4 -18.13 -58.48 40.72
N ARG A 5 -19.03 -57.96 39.86
CA ARG A 5 -20.22 -58.61 39.20
C ARG A 5 -20.99 -57.56 38.35
N ARG A 6 -21.85 -57.86 37.35
CA ARG A 6 -21.92 -58.85 36.24
C ARG A 6 -23.26 -58.67 35.46
N GLY A 7 -23.30 -58.81 34.12
CA GLY A 7 -24.53 -58.86 33.29
C GLY A 7 -24.39 -58.09 31.96
N LEU A 8 -23.95 -58.62 30.80
CA LEU A 8 -24.47 -59.71 29.90
C LEU A 8 -25.74 -59.26 29.11
N LEU A 9 -25.91 -59.40 27.78
CA LEU A 9 -25.59 -60.45 26.77
C LEU A 9 -25.68 -59.79 25.33
N LEU A 10 -24.75 -59.91 24.34
CA LEU A 10 -24.40 -60.99 23.35
C LEU A 10 -25.55 -61.32 22.33
N VAL A 11 -25.42 -61.41 20.97
CA VAL A 11 -24.64 -62.25 19.99
C VAL A 11 -24.87 -61.68 18.54
N LEU A 12 -23.90 -61.43 17.62
CA LEU A 12 -23.20 -62.32 16.63
C LEU A 12 -24.10 -62.89 15.46
N VAL A 13 -23.72 -63.21 14.19
CA VAL A 13 -22.44 -63.22 13.38
C VAL A 13 -22.67 -63.60 11.85
N ILE A 14 -21.62 -63.51 10.98
CA ILE A 14 -21.31 -64.21 9.66
C ILE A 14 -21.46 -63.48 8.27
N MET A 15 -20.42 -63.64 7.42
CA MET A 15 -20.24 -63.27 5.99
C MET A 15 -20.90 -64.25 4.97
N LEU A 16 -20.93 -63.92 3.66
CA LEU A 16 -20.30 -64.77 2.61
C LEU A 16 -20.23 -64.10 1.23
N MET A 17 -19.20 -64.46 0.45
CA MET A 17 -19.04 -64.12 -0.98
C MET A 17 -19.84 -65.07 -1.88
N GLY A 18 -20.20 -64.62 -3.09
CA GLY A 18 -20.69 -65.47 -4.17
C GLY A 18 -20.65 -64.76 -5.52
N LEU A 19 -19.71 -65.14 -6.39
CA LEU A 19 -19.55 -64.59 -7.74
C LEU A 19 -19.88 -65.68 -8.75
N PHE A 20 -20.81 -65.43 -9.69
CA PHE A 20 -21.05 -66.31 -10.83
C PHE A 20 -21.50 -65.51 -12.08
N LEU A 21 -20.70 -65.62 -13.14
CA LEU A 21 -21.06 -65.26 -14.51
C LEU A 21 -21.73 -66.46 -15.17
N PHE A 22 -22.77 -66.28 -16.00
CA PHE A 22 -22.65 -66.45 -17.47
C PHE A 22 -23.97 -66.35 -18.24
N PHE A 23 -23.81 -66.13 -19.56
CA PHE A 23 -24.75 -66.33 -20.68
C PHE A 23 -25.95 -65.40 -20.82
N GLY A 24 -25.94 -64.64 -21.93
CA GLY A 24 -27.11 -63.96 -22.48
C GLY A 24 -27.67 -64.67 -23.71
N MET A 25 -28.88 -64.29 -24.11
CA MET A 25 -29.45 -64.58 -25.43
C MET A 25 -30.07 -63.31 -26.02
N LYS A 26 -29.81 -63.06 -27.31
CA LYS A 26 -30.46 -61.98 -28.07
C LYS A 26 -31.89 -62.39 -28.43
N LEU A 27 -32.85 -61.50 -28.21
CA LEU A 27 -34.06 -61.37 -29.02
C LEU A 27 -34.37 -59.87 -29.24
N ARG A 28 -34.71 -59.53 -30.49
CA ARG A 28 -35.24 -58.25 -30.98
C ARG A 28 -36.25 -58.60 -32.10
N PRO A 29 -37.20 -57.73 -32.49
CA PRO A 29 -37.59 -56.45 -31.87
C PRO A 29 -39.11 -56.33 -31.60
N ALA A 30 -39.52 -55.29 -30.90
CA ALA A 30 -40.82 -54.66 -31.08
C ALA A 30 -40.66 -53.14 -30.94
N THR A 31 -40.98 -52.40 -31.99
CA THR A 31 -40.91 -50.93 -32.03
C THR A 31 -42.16 -50.31 -31.42
N GLN A 32 -41.99 -49.49 -30.38
CA GLN A 32 -42.91 -48.40 -30.10
C GLN A 32 -42.12 -47.14 -29.75
N THR A 33 -42.38 -46.09 -30.52
CA THR A 33 -41.75 -44.78 -30.42
C THR A 33 -42.39 -44.01 -29.26
N THR A 34 -41.61 -43.38 -28.40
CA THR A 34 -42.12 -42.29 -27.55
C THR A 34 -41.01 -41.28 -27.29
N THR A 35 -40.99 -40.24 -28.14
CA THR A 35 -40.12 -39.08 -28.01
C THR A 35 -40.62 -38.15 -26.91
N ARG A 36 -39.89 -38.10 -25.79
CA ARG A 36 -39.90 -37.01 -24.79
C ARG A 36 -38.71 -37.24 -23.86
N ASN A 37 -37.60 -36.55 -24.14
CA ASN A 37 -36.44 -36.28 -23.25
C ASN A 37 -35.25 -35.63 -23.97
N SER A 38 -35.26 -35.50 -25.31
CA SER A 38 -34.17 -34.88 -26.07
C SER A 38 -34.24 -33.35 -26.16
N GLU A 39 -35.40 -32.73 -25.90
CA GLU A 39 -35.56 -31.28 -26.03
C GLU A 39 -34.97 -30.50 -24.86
N SER A 40 -35.06 -30.99 -23.61
CA SER A 40 -34.49 -30.25 -22.47
C SER A 40 -32.97 -30.34 -22.37
N SER A 41 -32.36 -31.44 -22.81
CA SER A 41 -30.89 -31.54 -22.88
C SER A 41 -30.34 -30.66 -23.99
N ALA A 42 -30.94 -30.70 -25.19
CA ALA A 42 -30.52 -29.86 -26.31
C ALA A 42 -30.66 -28.36 -26.02
N VAL A 43 -31.74 -27.93 -25.35
CA VAL A 43 -31.91 -26.52 -24.94
C VAL A 43 -30.94 -26.12 -23.82
N GLN A 44 -30.59 -27.03 -22.90
CA GLN A 44 -29.54 -26.75 -21.90
C GLN A 44 -28.13 -26.72 -22.53
N GLU A 45 -27.85 -27.56 -23.52
CA GLU A 45 -26.60 -27.55 -24.29
C GLU A 45 -26.51 -26.27 -25.14
N GLU A 46 -27.54 -25.90 -25.92
CA GLU A 46 -27.58 -24.63 -26.68
C GLU A 46 -27.44 -23.39 -25.77
N MET A 47 -28.12 -23.36 -24.62
CA MET A 47 -27.95 -22.26 -23.65
C MET A 47 -26.55 -22.24 -23.06
N SER A 48 -25.95 -23.40 -22.76
CA SER A 48 -24.59 -23.49 -22.22
C SER A 48 -23.52 -23.11 -23.23
N GLU A 49 -23.69 -23.47 -24.51
CA GLU A 49 -22.79 -23.03 -25.59
C GLU A 49 -22.88 -21.51 -25.76
N ASN A 50 -24.09 -20.95 -25.80
CA ASN A 50 -24.32 -19.51 -25.95
C ASN A 50 -23.75 -18.69 -24.77
N VAL A 51 -23.95 -19.12 -23.51
CA VAL A 51 -23.32 -18.47 -22.34
C VAL A 51 -21.79 -18.61 -22.37
N GLY A 52 -21.28 -19.76 -22.79
CA GLY A 52 -19.85 -19.96 -22.98
C GLY A 52 -19.24 -18.99 -24.00
N ASP A 53 -19.93 -18.73 -25.11
CA ASP A 53 -19.46 -17.77 -26.12
C ASP A 53 -19.52 -16.33 -25.62
N ILE A 54 -20.54 -15.93 -24.85
CA ILE A 54 -20.57 -14.62 -24.16
C ILE A 54 -19.35 -14.46 -23.23
N VAL A 55 -18.97 -15.49 -22.48
CA VAL A 55 -17.77 -15.46 -21.61
C VAL A 55 -16.49 -15.27 -22.43
N GLN A 56 -16.40 -15.91 -23.60
CA GLN A 56 -15.24 -15.77 -24.50
C GLN A 56 -15.14 -14.38 -25.14
N ASP A 57 -16.27 -13.82 -25.57
CA ASP A 57 -16.33 -12.49 -26.17
C ASP A 57 -15.96 -11.41 -25.15
N ILE A 58 -16.38 -11.56 -23.89
CA ILE A 58 -15.95 -10.69 -22.78
C ILE A 58 -14.44 -10.81 -22.57
N ALA A 59 -13.89 -12.02 -22.54
CA ALA A 59 -12.45 -12.25 -22.40
C ALA A 59 -11.64 -11.66 -23.57
N HIS A 60 -12.17 -11.74 -24.79
CA HIS A 60 -11.51 -11.18 -25.97
C HIS A 60 -11.56 -9.63 -25.97
N LEU A 61 -12.69 -9.02 -25.64
CA LEU A 61 -12.79 -7.56 -25.47
C LEU A 61 -11.86 -7.04 -24.36
N ALA A 62 -11.70 -7.81 -23.28
CA ALA A 62 -10.79 -7.45 -22.19
C ALA A 62 -9.31 -7.39 -22.64
N GLN A 63 -8.91 -8.15 -23.67
CA GLN A 63 -7.56 -8.04 -24.26
C GLN A 63 -7.32 -6.69 -24.93
N GLU A 64 -8.38 -5.99 -25.35
CA GLU A 64 -8.34 -4.60 -25.84
C GLU A 64 -8.55 -3.57 -24.71
N GLY A 65 -8.65 -4.00 -23.45
CA GLY A 65 -8.98 -3.13 -22.31
C GLY A 65 -10.45 -2.71 -22.27
N ARG A 66 -11.34 -3.39 -23.00
CA ARG A 66 -12.74 -3.00 -23.22
C ARG A 66 -13.73 -3.99 -22.60
N ALA A 67 -14.93 -3.48 -22.30
CA ALA A 67 -16.06 -4.28 -21.83
C ALA A 67 -17.27 -4.14 -22.79
N PRO A 68 -18.23 -5.09 -22.81
CA PRO A 68 -19.33 -5.10 -23.78
C PRO A 68 -20.14 -3.81 -23.83
N ASP A 69 -20.40 -3.33 -25.05
CA ASP A 69 -21.05 -2.05 -25.41
C ASP A 69 -20.47 -0.78 -24.78
N ILE A 70 -19.34 -0.86 -24.05
CA ILE A 70 -18.66 0.30 -23.48
C ILE A 70 -17.69 0.85 -24.54
N PRO A 71 -17.83 2.12 -24.96
CA PRO A 71 -17.06 2.69 -26.07
C PRO A 71 -15.71 3.25 -25.62
N PHE A 72 -15.17 2.74 -24.52
CA PHE A 72 -13.97 3.20 -23.84
C PHE A 72 -13.10 1.99 -23.49
N ALA A 73 -11.78 2.19 -23.50
CA ALA A 73 -10.81 1.21 -23.05
C ALA A 73 -10.08 1.73 -21.81
N ALA A 74 -9.79 0.84 -20.86
CA ALA A 74 -8.92 1.12 -19.73
C ALA A 74 -7.52 1.48 -20.24
N GLY A 75 -6.82 2.39 -19.57
CA GLY A 75 -5.53 2.95 -20.01
C GLY A 75 -5.66 4.09 -21.02
N GLU A 76 -6.58 3.96 -21.98
CA GLU A 76 -6.71 4.93 -23.08
C GLU A 76 -7.66 6.08 -22.75
N ALA A 77 -8.84 5.77 -22.21
CA ALA A 77 -9.93 6.75 -22.08
C ALA A 77 -9.60 7.88 -21.09
N ASP A 78 -9.96 9.10 -21.48
CA ASP A 78 -9.81 10.31 -20.66
C ASP A 78 -11.17 10.78 -20.14
N GLN A 79 -11.21 11.22 -18.88
CA GLN A 79 -12.40 11.72 -18.19
C GLN A 79 -13.16 12.78 -19.01
N GLN A 80 -12.45 13.71 -19.68
CA GLN A 80 -13.12 14.71 -20.52
C GLN A 80 -13.81 14.09 -21.74
N ALA A 81 -13.23 13.04 -22.33
CA ALA A 81 -13.83 12.33 -23.45
C ALA A 81 -15.05 11.50 -23.03
N VAL A 82 -15.05 10.94 -21.82
CA VAL A 82 -16.22 10.28 -21.23
C VAL A 82 -17.32 11.31 -20.96
N HIS A 83 -16.99 12.43 -20.30
CA HIS A 83 -17.94 13.51 -20.00
C HIS A 83 -18.54 14.12 -21.27
N ALA A 84 -17.77 14.24 -22.35
CA ALA A 84 -18.27 14.71 -23.64
C ALA A 84 -19.29 13.75 -24.30
N LYS A 85 -19.23 12.45 -23.98
CA LYS A 85 -20.09 11.42 -24.58
C LYS A 85 -21.29 11.04 -23.73
N TRP A 86 -21.14 10.99 -22.41
CA TRP A 86 -22.17 10.57 -21.45
C TRP A 86 -22.68 11.69 -20.55
N GLY A 87 -22.07 12.87 -20.60
CA GLY A 87 -22.40 13.98 -19.71
C GLY A 87 -21.81 13.80 -18.32
N LYS A 88 -22.43 14.45 -17.33
CA LYS A 88 -22.00 14.34 -15.93
C LYS A 88 -22.38 12.98 -15.35
N PRO A 89 -21.54 12.39 -14.47
CA PRO A 89 -21.89 11.16 -13.77
C PRO A 89 -23.07 11.37 -12.80
N LEU A 90 -23.74 10.27 -12.48
CA LEU A 90 -24.84 10.18 -11.52
C LEU A 90 -24.33 10.31 -10.08
N GLN A 91 -23.19 9.67 -9.79
CA GLN A 91 -22.50 9.69 -8.51
C GLN A 91 -20.99 9.71 -8.74
N VAL A 92 -20.27 10.34 -7.80
CA VAL A 92 -18.80 10.33 -7.74
C VAL A 92 -18.39 9.84 -6.36
N THR A 93 -17.48 8.88 -6.31
CA THR A 93 -16.97 8.26 -5.08
C THR A 93 -15.45 8.26 -5.12
N GLU A 94 -14.79 8.90 -4.15
CA GLU A 94 -13.33 8.89 -4.03
C GLU A 94 -12.84 7.62 -3.32
N SER A 95 -11.67 7.12 -3.71
CA SER A 95 -11.03 5.94 -3.11
C SER A 95 -9.51 6.05 -3.15
N ALA A 96 -8.81 5.19 -2.40
CA ALA A 96 -7.34 5.13 -2.40
C ALA A 96 -6.73 4.87 -3.80
N ASN A 97 -7.47 4.18 -4.67
CA ASN A 97 -7.05 3.84 -6.04
C ASN A 97 -7.47 4.91 -7.08
N GLY A 98 -8.20 5.94 -6.67
CA GLY A 98 -8.69 7.00 -7.55
C GLY A 98 -10.19 7.28 -7.46
N GLN A 99 -10.66 8.16 -8.33
CA GLN A 99 -12.03 8.67 -8.39
C GLN A 99 -12.90 7.72 -9.23
N TYR A 100 -13.99 7.19 -8.66
CA TYR A 100 -14.98 6.40 -9.38
C TYR A 100 -16.19 7.24 -9.77
N GLU A 101 -16.55 7.22 -11.04
CA GLU A 101 -17.71 7.91 -11.60
C GLU A 101 -18.76 6.90 -12.08
N GLU A 102 -19.97 7.02 -11.55
CA GLU A 102 -21.10 6.13 -11.88
C GLU A 102 -21.96 6.73 -13.00
N TYR A 103 -22.22 5.90 -14.00
CA TYR A 103 -23.21 6.10 -15.05
C TYR A 103 -24.28 5.00 -14.94
N GLN A 104 -25.19 4.87 -15.91
CA GLN A 104 -26.39 4.03 -15.79
C GLN A 104 -26.12 2.56 -15.38
N ASP A 105 -25.35 1.83 -16.19
CA ASP A 105 -24.97 0.41 -16.00
C ASP A 105 -23.44 0.24 -16.04
N VAL A 106 -22.71 1.33 -15.83
CA VAL A 106 -21.25 1.44 -15.99
C VAL A 106 -20.67 2.29 -14.86
N THR A 107 -19.54 1.87 -14.30
CA THR A 107 -18.69 2.74 -13.46
C THR A 107 -17.31 2.82 -14.09
N ILE A 108 -16.72 4.01 -14.16
CA ILE A 108 -15.33 4.20 -14.59
C ILE A 108 -14.52 4.73 -13.40
N GLY A 109 -13.45 4.01 -13.04
CA GLY A 109 -12.43 4.47 -12.11
C GLY A 109 -11.32 5.22 -12.84
N TYR A 110 -10.93 6.39 -12.33
CA TYR A 110 -9.88 7.24 -12.87
C TYR A 110 -8.75 7.52 -11.88
N GLN A 111 -7.52 7.51 -12.38
CA GLN A 111 -6.35 8.01 -11.67
C GLN A 111 -5.87 9.26 -12.43
N GLY A 112 -5.96 10.42 -11.80
CA GLY A 112 -5.92 11.68 -12.54
C GLY A 112 -7.07 11.75 -13.54
N SER A 113 -6.80 12.04 -14.82
CA SER A 113 -7.82 12.05 -15.88
C SER A 113 -7.98 10.72 -16.62
N LYS A 114 -7.15 9.70 -16.33
CA LYS A 114 -7.10 8.45 -17.10
C LYS A 114 -7.92 7.34 -16.45
N ALA A 115 -8.75 6.67 -17.25
CA ALA A 115 -9.52 5.51 -16.82
C ALA A 115 -8.61 4.29 -16.60
N PHE A 116 -8.71 3.64 -15.44
CA PHE A 116 -7.95 2.42 -15.12
C PHE A 116 -8.84 1.19 -14.87
N ASP A 117 -10.10 1.40 -14.47
CA ASP A 117 -11.06 0.36 -14.14
C ASP A 117 -12.39 0.66 -14.84
N ILE A 118 -12.82 -0.22 -15.75
CA ILE A 118 -14.12 -0.14 -16.43
C ILE A 118 -15.02 -1.27 -15.92
N ARG A 119 -16.05 -0.91 -15.16
CA ARG A 119 -17.00 -1.85 -14.57
C ARG A 119 -18.29 -1.89 -15.36
N SER A 120 -18.79 -3.08 -15.67
CA SER A 120 -20.09 -3.27 -16.35
C SER A 120 -21.07 -4.06 -15.48
N PHE A 121 -22.21 -3.44 -15.20
CA PHE A 121 -23.32 -3.97 -14.40
C PHE A 121 -24.51 -4.41 -15.26
N LYS A 122 -24.28 -4.64 -16.56
CA LYS A 122 -25.30 -5.06 -17.53
C LYS A 122 -26.05 -6.29 -17.06
N GLU A 123 -27.37 -6.31 -17.26
CA GLU A 123 -28.25 -7.44 -16.88
C GLU A 123 -27.82 -8.76 -17.55
N ASP A 124 -27.17 -8.72 -18.71
CA ASP A 124 -26.63 -9.91 -19.38
C ASP A 124 -25.53 -10.61 -18.56
N MET A 125 -24.81 -9.90 -17.68
CA MET A 125 -23.83 -10.53 -16.77
C MET A 125 -24.53 -11.53 -15.83
N LYS A 126 -25.77 -11.26 -15.41
CA LYS A 126 -26.54 -12.13 -14.51
C LYS A 126 -27.01 -13.44 -15.16
N LYS A 127 -26.71 -13.66 -16.45
CA LYS A 127 -26.90 -14.95 -17.15
C LYS A 127 -25.70 -15.90 -16.97
N ILE A 128 -24.56 -15.38 -16.53
CA ILE A 128 -23.30 -16.10 -16.41
C ILE A 128 -23.15 -16.57 -14.96
N HIS A 129 -22.95 -17.87 -14.76
CA HIS A 129 -22.67 -18.46 -13.45
C HIS A 129 -21.17 -18.69 -13.22
N LEU A 130 -20.78 -18.85 -11.95
CA LEU A 130 -19.40 -19.17 -11.54
C LEU A 130 -18.79 -20.35 -12.32
N THR A 131 -19.57 -21.41 -12.54
CA THR A 131 -19.12 -22.58 -13.31
C THR A 131 -18.82 -22.28 -14.76
N ASP A 132 -19.56 -21.35 -15.37
CA ASP A 132 -19.48 -21.10 -16.82
C ASP A 132 -18.16 -20.41 -17.16
N ILE A 133 -17.75 -19.48 -16.29
CA ILE A 133 -16.43 -18.83 -16.31
C ILE A 133 -15.32 -19.89 -16.25
N LYS A 134 -15.37 -20.79 -15.25
CA LYS A 134 -14.36 -21.84 -15.08
C LYS A 134 -14.34 -22.86 -16.23
N ASN A 135 -15.51 -23.23 -16.75
CA ASN A 135 -15.64 -24.17 -17.86
C ASN A 135 -15.07 -23.61 -19.17
N LYS A 136 -15.16 -22.29 -19.39
CA LYS A 136 -14.68 -21.64 -20.63
C LYS A 136 -13.24 -21.13 -20.53
N LEU A 137 -12.87 -20.50 -19.41
CA LEU A 137 -11.57 -19.83 -19.22
C LEU A 137 -10.56 -20.64 -18.39
N GLY A 138 -10.99 -21.72 -17.72
CA GLY A 138 -10.17 -22.47 -16.78
C GLY A 138 -10.15 -21.86 -15.37
N GLU A 139 -9.21 -22.30 -14.54
CA GLU A 139 -8.99 -21.68 -13.21
C GLU A 139 -8.41 -20.27 -13.37
N PRO A 140 -8.82 -19.30 -12.53
CA PRO A 140 -8.27 -17.95 -12.55
C PRO A 140 -6.83 -17.91 -12.03
N ASP A 141 -6.07 -16.92 -12.49
CA ASP A 141 -4.72 -16.64 -12.01
C ASP A 141 -4.71 -16.22 -10.52
N GLU A 142 -5.78 -15.54 -10.09
CA GLU A 142 -5.96 -15.12 -8.70
C GLU A 142 -7.43 -15.22 -8.25
N VAL A 143 -7.65 -15.56 -6.97
CA VAL A 143 -8.98 -15.56 -6.33
C VAL A 143 -8.96 -14.65 -5.11
N ARG A 144 -9.60 -13.47 -5.21
CA ARG A 144 -9.77 -12.54 -4.09
C ARG A 144 -11.10 -12.75 -3.40
N TYR A 145 -11.17 -12.39 -2.12
CA TYR A 145 -12.40 -12.37 -1.33
C TYR A 145 -12.62 -10.97 -0.79
N TYR A 146 -13.82 -10.44 -0.97
CA TYR A 146 -14.22 -9.15 -0.42
C TYR A 146 -15.38 -9.35 0.55
N GLN A 147 -15.31 -8.72 1.73
CA GLN A 147 -16.38 -8.77 2.73
C GLN A 147 -16.49 -7.44 3.46
N ASP A 148 -17.71 -6.89 3.47
CA ASP A 148 -18.13 -5.78 4.32
C ASP A 148 -19.36 -6.20 5.17
N PRO A 149 -19.93 -5.33 6.03
CA PRO A 149 -21.10 -5.68 6.85
C PRO A 149 -22.36 -6.09 6.08
N THR A 150 -22.44 -5.78 4.78
CA THR A 150 -23.60 -5.99 3.91
C THR A 150 -23.34 -6.98 2.77
N THR A 151 -22.08 -7.15 2.36
CA THR A 151 -21.70 -7.83 1.11
C THR A 151 -20.62 -8.89 1.37
N LYS A 152 -20.74 -10.05 0.71
CA LYS A 152 -19.70 -11.09 0.64
C LYS A 152 -19.51 -11.51 -0.80
N GLN A 153 -18.33 -11.26 -1.36
CA GLN A 153 -18.00 -11.51 -2.76
C GLN A 153 -16.76 -12.40 -2.89
N ILE A 154 -16.72 -13.10 -4.01
CA ILE A 154 -15.55 -13.75 -4.57
C ILE A 154 -15.22 -13.06 -5.89
N ILE A 155 -13.94 -12.86 -6.17
CA ILE A 155 -13.46 -12.22 -7.38
C ILE A 155 -12.49 -13.18 -8.07
N PHE A 156 -12.81 -13.58 -9.29
CA PHE A 156 -11.88 -14.32 -10.15
C PHE A 156 -11.14 -13.32 -11.04
N VAL A 157 -9.81 -13.30 -10.94
CA VAL A 157 -8.94 -12.44 -11.74
C VAL A 157 -8.27 -13.31 -12.81
N TYR A 158 -8.42 -12.91 -14.07
CA TYR A 158 -7.71 -13.49 -15.20
C TYR A 158 -6.80 -12.43 -15.81
N GLN A 159 -5.52 -12.72 -15.95
CA GLN A 159 -4.54 -11.85 -16.63
C GLN A 159 -4.64 -12.13 -18.13
N VAL A 160 -5.40 -11.30 -18.87
CA VAL A 160 -5.75 -11.60 -20.28
C VAL A 160 -4.63 -11.23 -21.27
N ASN A 161 -3.69 -10.37 -20.85
CA ASN A 161 -2.37 -10.11 -21.43
C ASN A 161 -1.51 -9.33 -20.40
N ASP A 162 -0.30 -8.92 -20.77
CA ASP A 162 0.64 -8.22 -19.88
C ASP A 162 0.13 -6.86 -19.35
N LYS A 163 -0.95 -6.31 -19.92
CA LYS A 163 -1.52 -5.00 -19.58
C LYS A 163 -2.85 -5.09 -18.82
N TYR A 164 -3.74 -5.99 -19.22
CA TYR A 164 -5.13 -6.01 -18.75
C TYR A 164 -5.47 -7.24 -17.90
N GLN A 165 -6.28 -6.99 -16.88
CA GLN A 165 -6.95 -8.00 -16.07
C GLN A 165 -8.46 -7.96 -16.33
N LEU A 166 -9.06 -9.14 -16.51
CA LEU A 166 -10.50 -9.34 -16.45
C LEU A 166 -10.88 -9.89 -15.08
N LYS A 167 -11.70 -9.13 -14.35
CA LYS A 167 -12.19 -9.45 -13.02
C LYS A 167 -13.67 -9.79 -13.07
N TRP A 168 -14.04 -10.98 -12.60
CA TRP A 168 -15.43 -11.41 -12.46
C TRP A 168 -15.83 -11.32 -10.99
N ILE A 169 -16.82 -10.50 -10.66
CA ILE A 169 -17.26 -10.29 -9.28
C ILE A 169 -18.59 -11.01 -9.08
N LEU A 170 -18.62 -11.97 -8.14
CA LEU A 170 -19.79 -12.77 -7.82
C LEU A 170 -20.05 -12.76 -6.30
N PRO A 171 -21.28 -12.98 -5.82
CA PRO A 171 -21.53 -13.37 -4.43
C PRO A 171 -20.64 -14.56 -4.03
N LYS A 172 -20.20 -14.61 -2.77
CA LYS A 172 -19.43 -15.77 -2.28
C LYS A 172 -20.34 -17.02 -2.23
N PRO A 173 -19.95 -18.16 -2.83
CA PRO A 173 -20.75 -19.39 -2.80
C PRO A 173 -21.11 -19.84 -1.38
N THR A 174 -22.30 -20.44 -1.24
CA THR A 174 -22.87 -20.94 0.01
C THR A 174 -23.52 -22.30 -0.19
N ASP A 175 -23.84 -23.01 0.90
CA ASP A 175 -24.57 -24.30 0.82
C ASP A 175 -25.94 -24.16 0.13
N SER A 176 -26.55 -22.97 0.17
CA SER A 176 -27.82 -22.63 -0.48
C SER A 176 -27.69 -22.14 -1.93
N ASP A 177 -26.51 -21.64 -2.31
CA ASP A 177 -26.19 -21.19 -3.67
C ASP A 177 -24.70 -21.42 -3.93
N ALA A 178 -24.40 -22.61 -4.44
CA ALA A 178 -23.04 -23.05 -4.73
C ALA A 178 -22.54 -22.55 -6.11
N ASN A 179 -23.41 -21.97 -6.93
CA ASN A 179 -23.10 -21.53 -8.29
C ASN A 179 -23.72 -20.15 -8.59
N PRO A 180 -23.29 -19.09 -7.87
CA PRO A 180 -23.89 -17.78 -7.98
C PRO A 180 -23.66 -17.16 -9.37
N VAL A 181 -24.55 -16.25 -9.75
CA VAL A 181 -24.43 -15.46 -10.99
C VAL A 181 -23.45 -14.30 -10.81
N VAL A 182 -22.87 -13.83 -11.91
CA VAL A 182 -22.02 -12.64 -11.94
C VAL A 182 -22.83 -11.40 -11.56
N HIS A 183 -22.32 -10.63 -10.60
CA HIS A 183 -22.88 -9.34 -10.23
C HIS A 183 -22.43 -8.26 -11.23
N HIS A 184 -21.13 -8.23 -11.53
CA HIS A 184 -20.54 -7.34 -12.53
C HIS A 184 -19.17 -7.87 -12.96
N ILE A 185 -18.67 -7.33 -14.07
CA ILE A 185 -17.27 -7.48 -14.48
C ILE A 185 -16.52 -6.16 -14.29
N SER A 186 -15.20 -6.25 -14.16
CA SER A 186 -14.25 -5.14 -14.21
C SER A 186 -13.15 -5.49 -15.21
N VAL A 187 -12.90 -4.59 -16.16
CA VAL A 187 -11.72 -4.64 -17.03
C VAL A 187 -10.75 -3.58 -16.53
N TYR A 188 -9.60 -4.03 -16.07
CA TYR A 188 -8.66 -3.26 -15.27
C TYR A 188 -7.30 -3.22 -15.96
N THR A 189 -6.69 -2.05 -16.02
CA THR A 189 -5.25 -1.87 -16.23
C THR A 189 -4.67 -1.22 -14.99
N GLU A 190 -3.43 -1.52 -14.68
CA GLU A 190 -2.64 -0.54 -13.96
C GLU A 190 -2.31 0.62 -14.91
N LEU A 191 -2.35 1.86 -14.43
CA LEU A 191 -1.84 3.02 -15.17
C LEU A 191 -0.32 3.17 -15.00
N THR A 192 0.37 2.04 -14.85
CA THR A 192 1.81 1.94 -14.70
C THR A 192 2.56 2.02 -16.03
N GLU A 193 1.93 2.03 -17.21
CA GLU A 193 2.66 2.16 -18.50
C GLU A 193 3.62 3.35 -18.52
N GLN A 194 3.19 4.56 -18.10
CA GLN A 194 4.10 5.72 -18.02
C GLN A 194 5.21 5.55 -16.97
N VAL A 195 4.98 4.75 -15.93
CA VAL A 195 5.97 4.43 -14.89
C VAL A 195 6.97 3.40 -15.41
N THR A 196 6.50 2.35 -16.09
CA THR A 196 7.30 1.29 -16.70
C THR A 196 8.19 1.85 -17.80
N ASP A 197 7.63 2.64 -18.73
CA ASP A 197 8.40 3.39 -19.74
C ASP A 197 9.49 4.25 -19.09
N THR A 198 9.20 4.88 -17.95
CA THR A 198 10.18 5.71 -17.22
C THR A 198 11.29 4.84 -16.61
N VAL A 199 10.95 3.73 -15.94
CA VAL A 199 11.93 2.83 -15.30
C VAL A 199 12.83 2.15 -16.32
N GLU A 200 12.30 1.74 -17.48
CA GLU A 200 13.08 1.14 -18.57
C GLU A 200 14.05 2.14 -19.23
N GLN A 201 13.73 3.44 -19.20
CA GLN A 201 14.60 4.51 -19.71
C GLN A 201 15.70 4.94 -18.71
N MET A 202 15.54 4.63 -17.43
CA MET A 202 16.51 5.00 -16.39
C MET A 202 17.72 4.06 -16.37
N THR A 203 18.92 4.63 -16.20
CA THR A 203 20.12 3.85 -15.90
C THR A 203 20.07 3.24 -14.50
N LEU A 204 20.81 2.16 -14.25
CA LEU A 204 20.95 1.57 -12.92
C LEU A 204 21.42 2.60 -11.86
N ASP A 205 22.25 3.57 -12.25
CA ASP A 205 22.68 4.65 -11.35
C ASP A 205 21.54 5.61 -10.98
N GLU A 206 20.68 5.98 -11.93
CA GLU A 206 19.47 6.76 -11.68
C GLU A 206 18.47 5.99 -10.82
N LYS A 207 18.27 4.69 -11.11
CA LYS A 207 17.40 3.79 -10.35
C LYS A 207 17.83 3.70 -8.88
N ILE A 208 19.10 3.40 -8.62
CA ILE A 208 19.66 3.34 -7.25
C ILE A 208 19.63 4.73 -6.60
N GLY A 209 19.88 5.80 -7.36
CA GLY A 209 19.73 7.18 -6.89
C GLY A 209 18.33 7.46 -6.33
N GLN A 210 17.28 7.08 -7.05
CA GLN A 210 15.90 7.28 -6.59
C GLN A 210 15.55 6.53 -5.29
N MET A 211 16.28 5.46 -4.96
CA MET A 211 16.14 4.72 -3.69
C MET A 211 16.86 5.39 -2.50
N MET A 212 17.48 6.56 -2.67
CA MET A 212 18.23 7.24 -1.60
C MET A 212 17.51 8.50 -1.10
N PHE A 213 17.38 8.63 0.22
CA PHE A 213 16.91 9.82 0.91
C PHE A 213 18.05 10.40 1.75
N ALA A 214 18.63 11.53 1.31
CA ALA A 214 19.92 11.98 1.81
C ALA A 214 19.85 13.25 2.67
N GLY A 215 20.73 13.35 3.66
CA GLY A 215 20.88 14.54 4.50
C GLY A 215 21.40 15.78 3.75
N VAL A 216 20.84 16.95 4.09
CA VAL A 216 21.40 18.25 3.69
C VAL A 216 22.35 18.79 4.75
N SER A 217 23.50 19.36 4.35
CA SER A 217 24.41 20.06 5.25
C SER A 217 24.27 21.59 5.14
N GLY A 218 24.31 22.29 6.28
CA GLY A 218 24.26 23.75 6.32
C GLY A 218 22.88 24.36 6.02
N THR A 219 22.83 25.70 5.98
CA THR A 219 21.62 26.52 5.77
C THR A 219 21.51 27.10 4.35
N THR A 220 22.44 26.76 3.46
CA THR A 220 22.45 27.12 2.03
C THR A 220 22.88 25.91 1.21
N LEU A 221 22.56 25.89 -0.09
CA LEU A 221 22.95 24.80 -0.99
C LEU A 221 24.49 24.65 -1.01
N GLN A 222 24.98 23.49 -0.55
CA GLN A 222 26.41 23.15 -0.56
C GLN A 222 26.80 22.32 -1.80
N GLN A 223 28.09 22.20 -2.06
CA GLN A 223 28.61 21.41 -3.19
C GLN A 223 28.28 19.92 -3.06
N GLU A 224 28.33 19.37 -1.85
CA GLU A 224 28.01 17.98 -1.55
C GLU A 224 26.55 17.65 -1.90
N THR A 225 25.60 18.46 -1.41
CA THR A 225 24.17 18.32 -1.76
C THR A 225 23.94 18.52 -3.26
N THR A 226 24.67 19.45 -3.89
CA THR A 226 24.61 19.68 -5.34
C THR A 226 25.06 18.45 -6.13
N SER A 227 26.12 17.78 -5.68
CA SER A 227 26.61 16.51 -6.26
C SER A 227 25.62 15.37 -6.04
N LEU A 228 25.01 15.25 -4.86
CA LEU A 228 23.97 14.23 -4.61
C LEU A 228 22.78 14.38 -5.57
N ILE A 229 22.34 15.60 -5.87
CA ILE A 229 21.26 15.87 -6.81
C ILE A 229 21.70 15.61 -8.27
N HIS A 230 22.85 16.15 -8.69
CA HIS A 230 23.24 16.11 -10.11
C HIS A 230 23.94 14.82 -10.54
N ASP A 231 24.83 14.28 -9.72
CA ASP A 231 25.71 13.16 -10.08
C ASP A 231 25.12 11.82 -9.62
N TYR A 232 24.53 11.80 -8.41
CA TYR A 232 23.96 10.60 -7.79
C TYR A 232 22.44 10.49 -7.92
N LYS A 233 21.77 11.52 -8.46
CA LYS A 233 20.33 11.50 -8.80
C LYS A 233 19.44 11.08 -7.62
N VAL A 234 19.77 11.52 -6.40
CA VAL A 234 19.07 11.07 -5.18
C VAL A 234 17.56 11.31 -5.26
N GLY A 235 16.77 10.36 -4.75
CA GLY A 235 15.32 10.39 -4.81
C GLY A 235 14.68 11.42 -3.88
N GLY A 236 15.32 11.70 -2.75
CA GLY A 236 14.84 12.65 -1.75
C GLY A 236 15.92 13.26 -0.88
N LEU A 237 15.56 14.32 -0.17
CA LEU A 237 16.42 15.02 0.79
C LEU A 237 15.69 15.27 2.13
N ILE A 238 16.36 14.97 3.23
CA ILE A 238 15.90 15.26 4.60
C ILE A 238 16.59 16.51 5.14
N LEU A 239 15.80 17.39 5.76
CA LEU A 239 16.27 18.60 6.44
C LEU A 239 15.88 18.55 7.93
N TYR A 240 16.81 18.97 8.79
CA TYR A 240 16.63 19.10 10.24
C TYR A 240 16.72 20.56 10.68
N GLY A 241 16.45 20.86 11.95
CA GLY A 241 16.46 22.23 12.48
C GLY A 241 17.80 22.97 12.32
N ASN A 242 18.93 22.28 12.15
CA ASN A 242 20.22 22.91 11.84
C ASN A 242 20.35 23.37 10.36
N ASN A 243 19.43 22.96 9.47
CA ASN A 243 19.30 23.48 8.11
C ASN A 243 18.31 24.66 8.03
N LEU A 244 17.47 24.85 9.04
CA LEU A 244 16.27 25.69 9.02
C LEU A 244 16.37 26.78 10.10
N ASP A 245 16.94 27.92 9.75
CA ASP A 245 17.24 29.03 10.68
C ASP A 245 16.13 30.08 10.71
N THR A 246 15.70 30.55 9.53
CA THR A 246 14.58 31.52 9.41
C THR A 246 13.66 31.16 8.25
N PRO A 247 12.37 31.58 8.27
CA PRO A 247 11.44 31.28 7.18
C PRO A 247 11.93 31.75 5.80
N GLN A 248 12.56 32.93 5.72
CA GLN A 248 13.10 33.43 4.46
C GLN A 248 14.33 32.63 3.99
N GLN A 249 15.25 32.27 4.90
CA GLN A 249 16.39 31.42 4.55
C GLN A 249 15.93 30.03 4.11
N THR A 250 14.93 29.45 4.77
CA THR A 250 14.41 28.12 4.41
C THR A 250 13.77 28.13 3.02
N VAL A 251 12.90 29.09 2.71
CA VAL A 251 12.33 29.25 1.36
C VAL A 251 13.44 29.40 0.31
N THR A 252 14.50 30.16 0.60
CA THR A 252 15.66 30.30 -0.29
C THR A 252 16.42 28.99 -0.48
N LEU A 253 16.64 28.21 0.58
CA LEU A 253 17.27 26.89 0.50
C LEU A 253 16.42 25.91 -0.32
N MET A 254 15.13 25.79 -0.02
CA MET A 254 14.20 24.87 -0.68
C MET A 254 14.07 25.18 -2.19
N ASN A 255 13.99 26.46 -2.55
CA ASN A 255 14.01 26.89 -3.94
C ASN A 255 15.34 26.58 -4.64
N ALA A 256 16.48 26.66 -3.94
CA ALA A 256 17.78 26.28 -4.49
C ALA A 256 17.90 24.76 -4.72
N LEU A 257 17.37 23.93 -3.82
CA LEU A 257 17.32 22.48 -3.97
C LEU A 257 16.46 22.06 -5.18
N MET A 258 15.26 22.64 -5.32
CA MET A 258 14.40 22.41 -6.48
C MET A 258 15.04 22.90 -7.80
N ALA A 259 15.72 24.05 -7.78
CA ALA A 259 16.41 24.58 -8.95
C ALA A 259 17.59 23.69 -9.38
N ALA A 260 18.35 23.12 -8.44
CA ALA A 260 19.39 22.14 -8.76
C ALA A 260 18.79 20.88 -9.41
N ASN A 261 17.60 20.45 -8.99
CA ASN A 261 16.94 19.26 -9.55
C ASN A 261 16.25 19.49 -10.91
N VAL A 262 16.25 20.70 -11.47
CA VAL A 262 15.44 21.05 -12.66
C VAL A 262 15.75 20.24 -13.93
N ASN A 263 16.97 19.70 -14.05
CA ASN A 263 17.41 18.91 -15.21
C ASN A 263 17.28 17.39 -15.00
N ASN A 264 16.80 16.94 -13.84
CA ASN A 264 16.53 15.53 -13.57
C ASN A 264 15.08 15.20 -13.96
N GLN A 265 14.84 13.97 -14.43
CA GLN A 265 13.53 13.52 -14.92
C GLN A 265 12.45 13.51 -13.83
N LEU A 266 12.83 13.29 -12.56
CA LEU A 266 11.91 13.13 -11.44
C LEU A 266 12.12 14.24 -10.39
N PRO A 267 11.03 14.75 -9.77
CA PRO A 267 11.11 15.70 -8.67
C PRO A 267 11.74 15.07 -7.41
N LEU A 268 12.29 15.89 -6.52
CA LEU A 268 12.77 15.41 -5.21
C LEU A 268 11.60 15.21 -4.24
N PHE A 269 11.69 14.16 -3.42
CA PHE A 269 11.05 14.23 -2.10
C PHE A 269 11.83 15.22 -1.24
N LEU A 270 11.13 16.09 -0.51
CA LEU A 270 11.70 17.08 0.40
C LEU A 270 10.99 16.93 1.74
N GLY A 271 11.68 16.32 2.71
CA GLY A 271 11.10 15.85 3.96
C GLY A 271 11.75 16.41 5.24
N THR A 272 10.99 16.40 6.33
CA THR A 272 11.43 16.76 7.70
C THR A 272 10.53 16.09 8.74
N ASP A 273 10.90 16.11 10.03
CA ASP A 273 10.04 15.60 11.12
C ASP A 273 9.18 16.73 11.71
N GLN A 274 7.97 16.95 11.21
CA GLN A 274 7.07 17.99 11.73
C GLN A 274 5.89 17.36 12.49
N GLU A 275 6.17 16.46 13.43
CA GLU A 275 5.13 15.73 14.20
C GLU A 275 4.29 16.65 15.12
N GLY A 276 4.83 17.80 15.54
CA GLY A 276 4.27 18.64 16.59
C GLY A 276 4.78 18.28 17.99
N GLY A 277 4.28 18.97 19.02
CA GLY A 277 4.73 18.77 20.40
C GLY A 277 6.24 18.99 20.54
N LYS A 278 7.00 17.98 20.97
CA LYS A 278 8.47 18.09 21.12
C LYS A 278 9.25 17.93 19.80
N VAL A 279 8.63 17.42 18.73
CA VAL A 279 9.29 17.17 17.44
C VAL A 279 8.77 18.14 16.40
N VAL A 280 9.46 19.28 16.33
CA VAL A 280 9.24 20.37 15.37
C VAL A 280 10.58 20.73 14.75
N ARG A 281 10.56 21.14 13.48
CA ARG A 281 11.76 21.52 12.70
C ARG A 281 11.59 22.86 11.99
N LEU A 282 10.36 23.24 11.62
CA LEU A 282 10.10 24.47 10.90
C LEU A 282 10.44 25.72 11.75
N PRO A 283 11.11 26.74 11.18
CA PRO A 283 11.67 27.85 11.93
C PRO A 283 10.74 29.05 12.07
N GLY A 284 11.18 30.02 12.88
CA GLY A 284 10.46 31.26 13.16
C GLY A 284 9.42 31.11 14.27
N PRO A 285 8.60 32.14 14.51
CA PRO A 285 7.62 32.16 15.60
C PRO A 285 6.33 31.40 15.24
N LEU A 286 6.46 30.22 14.62
CA LEU A 286 5.32 29.34 14.37
C LEU A 286 4.73 28.84 15.70
N LYS A 287 3.41 28.81 15.79
CA LYS A 287 2.72 28.19 16.91
C LYS A 287 2.85 26.68 16.83
N ASN A 288 3.26 26.10 17.95
CA ASN A 288 3.41 24.67 18.09
C ASN A 288 2.04 24.02 18.39
N PHE A 289 1.90 22.78 17.96
CA PHE A 289 0.77 21.92 18.26
C PHE A 289 0.93 21.28 19.65
N PRO A 290 -0.16 20.74 20.23
CA PRO A 290 -0.07 19.86 21.39
C PRO A 290 0.80 18.64 21.09
N THR A 291 1.28 17.98 22.13
CA THR A 291 1.81 16.62 22.01
C THR A 291 0.73 15.68 21.49
N ASN A 292 1.12 14.63 20.76
CA ASN A 292 0.17 13.63 20.27
C ASN A 292 -0.59 12.97 21.43
N GLN A 293 0.07 12.75 22.58
CA GLN A 293 -0.59 12.29 23.80
C GLN A 293 -1.74 13.21 24.23
N ARG A 294 -1.55 14.54 24.14
CA ARG A 294 -2.62 15.49 24.49
C ARG A 294 -3.77 15.49 23.48
N ILE A 295 -3.49 15.21 22.20
CA ILE A 295 -4.53 14.97 21.19
C ILE A 295 -5.27 13.66 21.51
N GLY A 296 -4.54 12.64 21.98
CA GLY A 296 -5.03 11.39 22.53
C GLY A 296 -5.99 11.55 23.71
N ASP A 297 -5.62 12.33 24.72
CA ASP A 297 -6.47 12.64 25.88
C ASP A 297 -7.82 13.27 25.48
N ILE A 298 -7.82 14.09 24.43
CA ILE A 298 -9.03 14.74 23.89
C ILE A 298 -9.84 13.76 23.02
N ASN A 299 -9.16 12.82 22.35
CA ASN A 299 -9.70 11.70 21.60
C ASN A 299 -10.70 12.06 20.48
N GLN A 300 -10.55 13.24 19.86
CA GLN A 300 -11.42 13.73 18.78
C GLN A 300 -10.74 13.61 17.41
N SER A 301 -11.30 12.77 16.53
CA SER A 301 -10.84 12.57 15.15
C SER A 301 -10.74 13.88 14.37
N SER A 302 -11.75 14.76 14.47
CA SER A 302 -11.76 16.05 13.77
C SER A 302 -10.68 17.03 14.23
N LEU A 303 -10.20 16.91 15.48
CA LEU A 303 -9.00 17.63 15.93
C LEU A 303 -7.74 17.05 15.28
N SER A 304 -7.58 15.72 15.30
CA SER A 304 -6.40 15.05 14.72
C SER A 304 -6.26 15.30 13.20
N PHE A 305 -7.39 15.27 12.48
CA PHE A 305 -7.46 15.66 11.08
C PHE A 305 -7.09 17.13 10.87
N ALA A 306 -7.65 18.04 11.66
CA ALA A 306 -7.35 19.47 11.55
C ALA A 306 -5.87 19.78 11.89
N VAL A 307 -5.25 19.03 12.81
CA VAL A 307 -3.81 19.12 13.09
C VAL A 307 -3.02 18.64 11.88
N GLY A 308 -3.28 17.45 11.34
CA GLY A 308 -2.61 16.96 10.12
C GLY A 308 -2.77 17.90 8.93
N GLN A 309 -3.95 18.50 8.78
CA GLN A 309 -4.23 19.52 7.78
C GLN A 309 -3.33 20.76 7.94
N LEU A 310 -3.19 21.28 9.17
CA LEU A 310 -2.36 22.45 9.46
C LEU A 310 -0.86 22.15 9.35
N LEU A 311 -0.43 20.94 9.71
CA LEU A 311 0.94 20.46 9.47
C LEU A 311 1.26 20.46 7.97
N GLY A 312 0.36 19.91 7.14
CA GLY A 312 0.50 19.92 5.69
C GLY A 312 0.49 21.34 5.09
N GLU A 313 -0.31 22.25 5.63
CA GLU A 313 -0.32 23.67 5.24
C GLU A 313 1.00 24.38 5.59
N GLN A 314 1.54 24.15 6.79
CA GLN A 314 2.87 24.65 7.16
C GLN A 314 3.94 24.13 6.21
N LEU A 315 4.09 22.81 6.09
CA LEU A 315 5.13 22.16 5.28
C LEU A 315 5.11 22.64 3.83
N LYS A 316 3.92 22.66 3.22
CA LYS A 316 3.75 23.11 1.83
C LYS A 316 4.08 24.59 1.62
N ALA A 317 3.80 25.45 2.60
CA ALA A 317 4.18 26.86 2.52
C ALA A 317 5.71 27.04 2.49
N PHE A 318 6.45 26.20 3.21
CA PHE A 318 7.93 26.17 3.20
C PHE A 318 8.53 25.39 2.02
N GLY A 319 7.73 24.66 1.24
CA GLY A 319 8.16 23.89 0.07
C GLY A 319 8.49 22.42 0.34
N PHE A 320 8.18 21.91 1.53
CA PHE A 320 8.23 20.48 1.82
C PHE A 320 7.05 19.76 1.17
N ASN A 321 7.25 18.50 0.80
CA ASN A 321 6.24 17.66 0.15
C ASN A 321 6.07 16.27 0.79
N LEU A 322 6.85 15.99 1.84
CA LEU A 322 6.78 14.78 2.65
C LEU A 322 6.96 15.17 4.13
N ASP A 323 6.23 14.50 5.03
CA ASP A 323 6.40 14.62 6.48
C ASP A 323 6.69 13.25 7.07
N PHE A 324 7.66 13.19 8.00
CA PHE A 324 7.88 11.99 8.81
C PHE A 324 6.87 11.94 9.97
N ALA A 325 5.58 11.91 9.62
CA ALA A 325 4.45 11.84 10.53
C ALA A 325 3.26 11.14 9.81
N PRO A 326 2.32 10.52 10.54
CA PRO A 326 2.19 10.44 11.99
C PRO A 326 3.00 9.32 12.66
N VAL A 327 3.26 9.48 13.97
CA VAL A 327 3.74 8.40 14.84
C VAL A 327 2.56 7.50 15.23
N LEU A 328 2.66 6.23 14.85
CA LEU A 328 1.69 5.16 15.12
C LEU A 328 2.15 4.17 16.20
N ASP A 329 3.26 4.45 16.89
CA ASP A 329 3.71 3.64 18.01
C ASP A 329 2.70 3.69 19.17
N VAL A 330 2.34 2.53 19.72
CA VAL A 330 1.52 2.44 20.94
C VAL A 330 2.45 2.51 22.16
N ASN A 331 2.36 3.57 22.97
CA ASN A 331 3.29 3.80 24.09
C ASN A 331 2.97 2.90 25.31
N SER A 332 3.14 1.60 25.12
CA SER A 332 2.81 0.52 26.04
C SER A 332 3.80 0.39 27.20
N ASN A 333 5.07 0.76 26.99
CA ASN A 333 6.07 0.85 28.06
C ASN A 333 6.11 2.26 28.66
N PRO A 334 5.72 2.46 29.94
CA PRO A 334 5.70 3.79 30.58
C PRO A 334 7.12 4.36 30.82
N ASN A 335 8.17 3.56 30.66
CA ASN A 335 9.57 3.99 30.74
C ASN A 335 10.22 4.18 29.36
N ASN A 336 9.43 4.21 28.28
CA ASN A 336 9.96 4.42 26.93
C ASN A 336 10.67 5.78 26.83
N PRO A 337 11.97 5.84 26.48
CA PRO A 337 12.73 7.08 26.50
C PRO A 337 12.50 7.97 25.27
N ILE A 338 11.99 7.41 24.16
CA ILE A 338 12.04 8.05 22.83
C ILE A 338 10.65 8.38 22.26
N ILE A 339 9.64 7.53 22.51
CA ILE A 339 8.25 7.77 22.08
C ILE A 339 7.57 8.69 23.09
N GLY A 340 7.04 8.13 24.19
CA GLY A 340 6.35 8.90 25.23
C GLY A 340 5.19 9.71 24.65
N ASP A 341 5.24 11.02 24.84
CA ASP A 341 4.27 12.01 24.38
C ASP A 341 4.16 12.19 22.85
N ARG A 342 5.05 11.56 22.07
CA ARG A 342 4.94 11.44 20.59
C ARG A 342 3.88 10.42 20.15
N SER A 343 3.55 9.45 21.00
CA SER A 343 2.40 8.58 20.74
C SER A 343 1.10 9.27 21.12
N PHE A 344 0.02 8.97 20.43
CA PHE A 344 -1.32 9.36 20.84
C PHE A 344 -1.78 8.66 22.13
N SER A 345 -1.41 7.41 22.38
CA SER A 345 -1.92 6.65 23.52
C SER A 345 -1.13 5.35 23.78
N ASN A 346 -1.37 4.74 24.95
CA ASN A 346 -1.05 3.35 25.21
C ASN A 346 -2.17 2.38 24.75
N ASP A 347 -3.26 2.91 24.22
CA ASP A 347 -4.39 2.18 23.62
C ASP A 347 -4.25 2.14 22.08
N PRO A 348 -4.15 0.95 21.46
CA PRO A 348 -3.97 0.81 20.01
C PRO A 348 -5.16 1.36 19.20
N ASP A 349 -6.39 1.32 19.71
CA ASP A 349 -7.56 1.81 18.99
C ASP A 349 -7.55 3.34 18.92
N ILE A 350 -7.09 4.00 19.99
CA ILE A 350 -6.90 5.47 20.01
C ILE A 350 -5.78 5.88 19.06
N VAL A 351 -4.64 5.17 19.08
CA VAL A 351 -3.51 5.46 18.17
C VAL A 351 -3.92 5.26 16.71
N SER A 352 -4.61 4.16 16.39
CA SER A 352 -5.15 3.90 15.05
C SER A 352 -6.08 5.04 14.62
N LYS A 353 -7.10 5.35 15.42
CA LYS A 353 -8.13 6.33 15.06
C LYS A 353 -7.56 7.74 14.85
N LEU A 354 -6.63 8.19 15.69
CA LEU A 354 -6.11 9.56 15.62
C LEU A 354 -4.97 9.70 14.62
N GLY A 355 -4.11 8.69 14.51
CA GLY A 355 -3.04 8.63 13.53
C GLY A 355 -3.57 8.64 12.09
N ILE A 356 -4.56 7.81 11.78
CA ILE A 356 -5.19 7.77 10.44
C ILE A 356 -5.77 9.14 10.05
N GLU A 357 -6.35 9.87 11.00
CA GLU A 357 -6.92 11.18 10.73
C GLU A 357 -5.83 12.24 10.50
N THR A 358 -4.70 12.19 11.24
CA THR A 358 -3.54 13.04 10.98
C THR A 358 -2.90 12.74 9.61
N MET A 359 -2.79 11.46 9.24
CA MET A 359 -2.34 10.98 7.93
C MET A 359 -3.20 11.59 6.80
N LYS A 360 -4.52 11.40 6.86
CA LYS A 360 -5.49 12.00 5.92
C LYS A 360 -5.46 13.52 5.89
N GLY A 361 -5.14 14.16 7.03
CA GLY A 361 -4.92 15.61 7.11
C GLY A 361 -3.75 16.07 6.24
N LEU A 362 -2.60 15.39 6.31
CA LEU A 362 -1.41 15.66 5.48
C LEU A 362 -1.71 15.42 3.98
N GLU A 363 -2.35 14.30 3.66
CA GLU A 363 -2.77 13.92 2.31
C GLU A 363 -3.67 14.98 1.66
N SER A 364 -4.61 15.55 2.44
CA SER A 364 -5.51 16.63 1.99
C SER A 364 -4.79 17.89 1.50
N LYS A 365 -3.50 18.04 1.84
CA LYS A 365 -2.62 19.12 1.37
C LYS A 365 -1.61 18.69 0.33
N GLN A 366 -1.62 17.43 -0.10
CA GLN A 366 -0.60 16.85 -0.97
C GLN A 366 0.79 16.94 -0.33
N VAL A 367 0.86 16.63 0.97
CA VAL A 367 2.10 16.32 1.67
C VAL A 367 2.04 14.82 1.99
N ILE A 368 3.04 14.07 1.57
CA ILE A 368 3.11 12.62 1.76
C ILE A 368 3.30 12.33 3.25
N PRO A 369 2.36 11.64 3.92
CA PRO A 369 2.58 11.15 5.27
C PRO A 369 3.50 9.92 5.25
N VAL A 370 4.28 9.75 6.32
CA VAL A 370 5.07 8.54 6.55
C VAL A 370 4.70 7.99 7.94
N VAL A 371 3.97 6.88 7.96
CA VAL A 371 3.56 6.25 9.21
C VAL A 371 4.75 5.52 9.85
N LYS A 372 5.01 5.78 11.14
CA LYS A 372 6.25 5.32 11.80
C LYS A 372 6.06 4.94 13.29
N HIS A 373 6.88 4.07 13.87
CA HIS A 373 8.07 3.41 13.30
C HIS A 373 7.83 1.89 13.30
N PHE A 374 7.52 1.31 12.14
CA PHE A 374 7.15 -0.10 11.99
C PHE A 374 8.29 -1.03 12.45
N PRO A 375 8.03 -2.15 13.15
CA PRO A 375 6.72 -2.71 13.50
C PRO A 375 6.17 -2.23 14.84
N GLY A 376 6.70 -1.15 15.44
CA GLY A 376 6.23 -0.55 16.69
C GLY A 376 7.35 -0.35 17.72
N HIS A 377 7.70 0.91 17.98
CA HIS A 377 8.80 1.31 18.88
C HIS A 377 8.34 1.59 20.32
N GLY A 378 7.03 1.59 20.59
CA GLY A 378 6.45 2.06 21.85
C GLY A 378 6.71 1.19 23.10
N ASP A 379 7.15 -0.06 22.94
CA ASP A 379 7.53 -0.94 24.05
C ASP A 379 9.03 -0.90 24.42
N THR A 380 9.88 -0.19 23.65
CA THR A 380 11.33 -0.21 23.89
C THR A 380 11.73 0.48 25.19
N ALA A 381 12.75 -0.07 25.87
CA ALA A 381 13.38 0.53 27.05
C ALA A 381 14.74 1.19 26.75
N VAL A 382 15.15 1.19 25.47
CA VAL A 382 16.42 1.70 24.96
C VAL A 382 16.13 2.61 23.77
N ASP A 383 16.88 3.70 23.66
CA ASP A 383 16.81 4.65 22.55
C ASP A 383 17.69 4.19 21.38
N SER A 384 17.10 4.03 20.20
CA SER A 384 17.75 3.61 18.95
C SER A 384 18.80 4.59 18.44
N HIS A 385 18.76 5.86 18.88
CA HIS A 385 19.83 6.83 18.63
C HIS A 385 21.13 6.51 19.39
N LEU A 386 21.08 5.63 20.40
CA LEU A 386 22.20 5.32 21.28
C LEU A 386 22.68 3.86 21.13
N GLU A 387 21.76 2.89 21.18
CA GLU A 387 22.03 1.45 21.04
C GLU A 387 20.85 0.72 20.40
N LEU A 388 21.08 -0.47 19.83
CA LEU A 388 20.04 -1.29 19.19
C LEU A 388 18.96 -1.77 20.19
N PRO A 389 17.71 -1.27 20.13
CA PRO A 389 16.65 -1.71 21.02
C PRO A 389 16.20 -3.13 20.67
N LYS A 390 15.77 -3.87 21.70
CA LYS A 390 15.41 -5.28 21.60
C LYS A 390 14.04 -5.51 22.21
N VAL A 391 13.08 -5.98 21.41
CA VAL A 391 11.74 -6.35 21.85
C VAL A 391 11.60 -7.87 21.74
N THR A 392 11.10 -8.54 22.79
CA THR A 392 11.06 -10.02 22.88
C THR A 392 9.65 -10.61 22.76
N LYS A 393 8.74 -9.85 22.15
CA LYS A 393 7.36 -10.24 21.81
C LYS A 393 7.33 -11.28 20.69
N SER A 394 6.36 -12.19 20.70
CA SER A 394 6.06 -13.03 19.53
C SER A 394 5.22 -12.27 18.52
N LEU A 395 5.12 -12.80 17.29
CA LEU A 395 4.27 -12.23 16.25
C LEU A 395 2.80 -12.08 16.71
N ASP A 396 2.27 -13.06 17.46
CA ASP A 396 0.92 -12.98 18.04
C ASP A 396 0.76 -11.85 19.07
N ASP A 397 1.81 -11.50 19.82
CA ASP A 397 1.78 -10.37 20.78
C ASP A 397 1.77 -9.05 20.00
N LEU A 398 2.61 -8.93 18.96
CA LEU A 398 2.69 -7.75 18.10
C LEU A 398 1.37 -7.50 17.34
N ASN A 399 0.74 -8.57 16.84
CA ASN A 399 -0.57 -8.54 16.17
C ASN A 399 -1.70 -8.04 17.07
N GLN A 400 -1.56 -8.15 18.39
CA GLN A 400 -2.57 -7.71 19.37
C GLN A 400 -2.35 -6.27 19.87
N LEU A 401 -1.23 -5.62 19.54
CA LEU A 401 -0.88 -4.32 20.09
C LEU A 401 -0.12 -3.44 19.09
N GLU A 402 1.16 -3.71 18.87
CA GLU A 402 2.03 -2.84 18.08
C GLU A 402 1.62 -2.72 16.60
N LEU A 403 1.13 -3.79 15.98
CA LEU A 403 0.78 -3.83 14.55
C LEU A 403 -0.64 -3.32 14.26
N VAL A 404 -1.49 -3.17 15.27
CA VAL A 404 -2.89 -2.75 15.09
C VAL A 404 -3.01 -1.39 14.39
N PRO A 405 -2.27 -0.34 14.79
CA PRO A 405 -2.29 0.94 14.08
C PRO A 405 -1.74 0.89 12.66
N PHE A 406 -0.67 0.11 12.41
CA PHE A 406 -0.10 -0.01 11.07
C PHE A 406 -1.05 -0.72 10.13
N LYS A 407 -1.65 -1.84 10.55
CA LYS A 407 -2.70 -2.52 9.76
C LYS A 407 -3.85 -1.56 9.46
N ALA A 408 -4.36 -0.85 10.48
CA ALA A 408 -5.47 0.07 10.29
C ALA A 408 -5.12 1.24 9.35
N ALA A 409 -3.88 1.72 9.34
CA ALA A 409 -3.41 2.74 8.42
C ALA A 409 -3.27 2.22 6.98
N ILE A 410 -2.75 1.00 6.79
CA ILE A 410 -2.66 0.32 5.47
C ILE A 410 -4.07 0.09 4.91
N ASP A 411 -4.99 -0.45 5.73
CA ASP A 411 -6.42 -0.62 5.39
C ASP A 411 -7.10 0.73 5.04
N ASN A 412 -6.51 1.87 5.42
CA ASN A 412 -6.99 3.23 5.13
C ASN A 412 -6.18 3.97 4.05
N GLY A 413 -5.29 3.28 3.33
CA GLY A 413 -4.58 3.82 2.17
C GLY A 413 -3.27 4.54 2.46
N ALA A 414 -2.59 4.24 3.57
CA ALA A 414 -1.25 4.75 3.86
C ALA A 414 -0.29 4.53 2.67
N ASP A 415 0.44 5.57 2.28
CA ASP A 415 1.34 5.52 1.11
C ASP A 415 2.77 5.10 1.43
N VAL A 416 3.26 5.42 2.64
CA VAL A 416 4.65 5.20 3.05
C VAL A 416 4.74 4.70 4.47
N VAL A 417 5.49 3.62 4.68
CA VAL A 417 5.79 3.05 6.01
C VAL A 417 7.28 3.17 6.27
N MET A 418 7.65 3.77 7.40
CA MET A 418 9.04 3.83 7.89
C MET A 418 9.31 2.69 8.88
N VAL A 419 10.40 1.96 8.65
CA VAL A 419 10.78 0.76 9.42
C VAL A 419 11.93 1.07 10.38
N ALA A 420 11.66 0.87 11.67
CA ALA A 420 12.56 1.15 12.78
C ALA A 420 13.77 0.21 12.85
N HIS A 421 14.82 0.67 13.53
CA HIS A 421 15.98 -0.15 13.87
C HIS A 421 15.77 -0.95 15.17
N ILE A 422 14.80 -1.88 15.19
CA ILE A 422 14.47 -2.70 16.37
C ILE A 422 14.79 -4.17 16.12
N LEU A 423 15.53 -4.83 17.02
CA LEU A 423 15.77 -6.28 16.96
C LEU A 423 14.60 -7.05 17.59
N LEU A 424 14.11 -8.07 16.87
CA LEU A 424 12.96 -8.90 17.25
C LEU A 424 13.35 -10.40 17.30
N PRO A 425 14.02 -10.89 18.36
CA PRO A 425 14.71 -12.18 18.32
C PRO A 425 13.85 -13.44 18.24
N LYS A 426 12.52 -13.30 18.36
CA LYS A 426 11.55 -14.38 18.12
C LYS A 426 11.10 -14.46 16.65
N ILE A 427 11.45 -13.47 15.84
CA ILE A 427 11.15 -13.34 14.41
C ILE A 427 12.50 -13.43 13.68
N ASP A 428 13.35 -12.42 13.84
CA ASP A 428 14.72 -12.38 13.32
C ASP A 428 15.72 -12.12 14.46
N PRO A 429 16.58 -13.10 14.82
CA PRO A 429 17.59 -12.95 15.86
C PRO A 429 18.88 -12.27 15.38
N GLN A 430 19.04 -12.04 14.07
CA GLN A 430 20.26 -11.53 13.47
C GLN A 430 20.14 -10.06 13.05
N TYR A 431 19.03 -9.68 12.44
CA TYR A 431 18.86 -8.36 11.83
C TYR A 431 17.83 -7.47 12.55
N PRO A 432 18.11 -6.16 12.70
CA PRO A 432 17.09 -5.17 13.02
C PRO A 432 15.95 -5.19 11.98
N SER A 433 14.76 -4.76 12.38
CA SER A 433 13.55 -4.78 11.53
C SER A 433 13.76 -4.11 10.17
N SER A 434 14.48 -2.99 10.11
CA SER A 434 14.86 -2.28 8.87
C SER A 434 15.78 -3.05 7.92
N MET A 435 16.29 -4.22 8.32
CA MET A 435 17.19 -5.10 7.56
C MET A 435 16.70 -6.55 7.52
N SER A 436 15.56 -6.84 8.14
CA SER A 436 15.02 -8.20 8.27
C SER A 436 14.00 -8.48 7.17
N LYS A 437 14.26 -9.51 6.35
CA LYS A 437 13.31 -9.95 5.33
C LYS A 437 12.01 -10.47 5.95
N ASP A 438 12.10 -11.14 7.10
CA ASP A 438 10.92 -11.69 7.78
C ASP A 438 9.99 -10.57 8.30
N VAL A 439 10.55 -9.41 8.67
CA VAL A 439 9.77 -8.24 9.09
C VAL A 439 9.27 -7.43 7.88
N ILE A 440 10.13 -7.08 6.93
CA ILE A 440 9.75 -6.21 5.81
C ILE A 440 8.96 -6.97 4.74
N THR A 441 9.49 -8.07 4.20
CA THR A 441 8.74 -8.89 3.24
C THR A 441 7.66 -9.69 3.97
N GLY A 442 8.04 -10.49 4.97
CA GLY A 442 7.13 -11.47 5.59
C GLY A 442 5.96 -10.86 6.37
N MET A 443 6.19 -9.80 7.17
CA MET A 443 5.11 -9.15 7.93
C MET A 443 4.47 -7.99 7.15
N LEU A 444 5.26 -7.04 6.64
CA LEU A 444 4.70 -5.82 6.04
C LEU A 444 4.16 -6.05 4.62
N ARG A 445 4.93 -6.63 3.71
CA ARG A 445 4.45 -6.93 2.34
C ARG A 445 3.41 -8.05 2.32
N GLU A 446 3.75 -9.22 2.86
CA GLU A 446 2.95 -10.44 2.66
C GLU A 446 1.77 -10.56 3.64
N GLN A 447 1.93 -10.31 4.94
CA GLN A 447 0.84 -10.47 5.92
C GLN A 447 -0.08 -9.26 6.05
N LEU A 448 0.44 -8.05 5.85
CA LEU A 448 -0.34 -6.80 5.92
C LEU A 448 -0.74 -6.25 4.54
N ASP A 449 -0.38 -6.94 3.45
CA ASP A 449 -0.74 -6.60 2.06
C ASP A 449 -0.34 -5.15 1.67
N PHE A 450 0.80 -4.68 2.19
CA PHE A 450 1.28 -3.32 1.94
C PHE A 450 2.05 -3.22 0.63
N ASP A 451 1.52 -2.50 -0.35
CA ASP A 451 2.17 -2.26 -1.65
C ASP A 451 2.78 -0.86 -1.83
N GLY A 452 2.63 0.05 -0.86
CA GLY A 452 3.21 1.40 -0.89
C GLY A 452 4.74 1.44 -0.73
N VAL A 453 5.33 2.62 -0.51
CA VAL A 453 6.78 2.76 -0.36
C VAL A 453 7.23 2.33 1.04
N VAL A 454 8.20 1.42 1.13
CA VAL A 454 8.87 1.08 2.40
C VAL A 454 10.17 1.87 2.51
N MET A 455 10.31 2.62 3.59
CA MET A 455 11.51 3.41 3.90
C MET A 455 12.17 2.91 5.19
N THR A 456 13.48 3.01 5.31
CA THR A 456 14.16 2.81 6.60
C THR A 456 14.02 4.06 7.50
N ASP A 457 14.12 3.86 8.81
CA ASP A 457 14.60 4.91 9.71
C ASP A 457 16.08 5.27 9.36
N ASP A 458 16.64 6.31 9.99
CA ASP A 458 17.97 6.82 9.60
C ASP A 458 19.11 5.83 9.88
N MET A 459 19.68 5.28 8.81
CA MET A 459 20.78 4.30 8.87
C MET A 459 22.07 4.86 9.50
N THR A 460 22.18 6.16 9.77
CA THR A 460 23.32 6.71 10.55
C THR A 460 23.15 6.58 12.07
N MET A 461 21.95 6.25 12.55
CA MET A 461 21.66 5.99 13.96
C MET A 461 22.52 4.86 14.53
N LYS A 462 22.85 4.96 15.82
CA LYS A 462 23.78 4.03 16.49
C LYS A 462 23.29 2.59 16.62
N ALA A 463 21.97 2.37 16.58
CA ALA A 463 21.38 1.05 16.43
C ALA A 463 21.90 0.30 15.18
N ILE A 464 22.32 1.02 14.13
CA ILE A 464 22.96 0.46 12.93
C ILE A 464 24.48 0.66 12.98
N THR A 465 24.97 1.90 13.11
CA THR A 465 26.39 2.22 12.89
C THR A 465 27.37 1.66 13.93
N ASN A 466 26.91 1.25 15.12
CA ASN A 466 27.74 0.51 16.09
C ASN A 466 27.91 -0.98 15.72
N HIS A 467 27.08 -1.52 14.83
CA HIS A 467 26.92 -2.96 14.61
C HIS A 467 27.14 -3.40 13.15
N PHE A 468 26.86 -2.52 12.18
CA PHE A 468 26.89 -2.80 10.76
C PHE A 468 27.65 -1.71 10.00
N ASP A 469 28.38 -2.11 8.95
CA ASP A 469 28.84 -1.20 7.91
C ASP A 469 27.63 -0.63 7.15
N ILE A 470 27.60 0.68 6.90
CA ILE A 470 26.41 1.33 6.31
C ILE A 470 26.15 0.87 4.87
N GLY A 471 27.20 0.59 4.11
CA GLY A 471 27.07 0.06 2.75
C GLY A 471 26.43 -1.33 2.75
N ARG A 472 26.87 -2.21 3.66
CA ARG A 472 26.22 -3.51 3.85
C ARG A 472 24.81 -3.39 4.41
N ALA A 473 24.57 -2.46 5.33
CA ALA A 473 23.24 -2.24 5.91
C ALA A 473 22.21 -1.85 4.84
N ALA A 474 22.58 -0.94 3.93
CA ALA A 474 21.75 -0.58 2.78
C ALA A 474 21.46 -1.79 1.87
N VAL A 475 22.49 -2.59 1.54
CA VAL A 475 22.33 -3.81 0.72
C VAL A 475 21.38 -4.81 1.36
N ASP A 476 21.52 -5.11 2.65
CA ASP A 476 20.66 -6.07 3.34
C ASP A 476 19.22 -5.52 3.51
N SER A 477 19.04 -4.21 3.68
CA SER A 477 17.72 -3.56 3.70
C SER A 477 16.96 -3.62 2.37
N VAL A 478 17.64 -3.34 1.24
CA VAL A 478 17.03 -3.48 -0.10
C VAL A 478 16.62 -4.93 -0.37
N LYS A 479 17.45 -5.90 0.04
CA LYS A 479 17.16 -7.34 -0.04
C LYS A 479 16.01 -7.79 0.87
N ALA A 480 15.82 -7.11 2.00
CA ALA A 480 14.72 -7.36 2.92
C ALA A 480 13.37 -6.82 2.41
N GLY A 481 13.39 -5.83 1.52
CA GLY A 481 12.19 -5.28 0.85
C GLY A 481 12.01 -3.77 0.97
N SER A 482 12.97 -3.03 1.53
CA SER A 482 12.94 -1.56 1.57
C SER A 482 13.13 -0.97 0.17
N ASP A 483 12.34 0.05 -0.16
CA ASP A 483 12.43 0.80 -1.42
C ASP A 483 13.30 2.05 -1.29
N VAL A 484 13.31 2.68 -0.12
CA VAL A 484 14.07 3.89 0.14
C VAL A 484 14.95 3.73 1.38
N ILE A 485 16.24 4.02 1.23
CA ILE A 485 17.22 4.02 2.32
C ILE A 485 17.43 5.47 2.77
N LEU A 486 17.10 5.75 4.03
CA LEU A 486 17.32 7.05 4.66
C LEU A 486 18.73 7.10 5.27
N ILE A 487 19.53 8.07 4.82
CA ILE A 487 20.88 8.35 5.32
C ILE A 487 20.97 9.86 5.59
N ALA A 488 20.64 10.24 6.81
CA ALA A 488 20.44 11.62 7.23
C ALA A 488 21.73 12.42 7.39
N HIS A 489 22.89 11.77 7.51
CA HIS A 489 24.15 12.43 7.86
C HIS A 489 25.34 11.93 7.01
N GLU A 490 26.23 12.87 6.68
CA GLU A 490 27.50 12.70 5.96
C GLU A 490 27.39 12.22 4.49
N TYR A 491 27.86 13.04 3.56
CA TYR A 491 27.94 12.72 2.12
C TYR A 491 28.67 11.40 1.82
N ALA A 492 29.70 11.07 2.61
CA ALA A 492 30.46 9.82 2.48
C ALA A 492 29.59 8.58 2.73
N ASN A 493 28.65 8.65 3.67
CA ASN A 493 27.76 7.54 4.02
C ASN A 493 26.74 7.29 2.91
N VAL A 494 26.13 8.36 2.37
CA VAL A 494 25.20 8.28 1.23
C VAL A 494 25.88 7.64 0.02
N THR A 495 27.06 8.14 -0.34
CA THR A 495 27.81 7.65 -1.51
C THR A 495 28.34 6.23 -1.31
N ALA A 496 28.75 5.84 -0.09
CA ALA A 496 29.12 4.46 0.23
C ALA A 496 27.96 3.48 0.06
N ALA A 497 26.74 3.85 0.50
CA ALA A 497 25.54 3.04 0.33
C ALA A 497 25.19 2.83 -1.15
N ILE A 498 25.21 3.90 -1.97
CA ILE A 498 24.97 3.81 -3.42
C ILE A 498 25.97 2.86 -4.08
N GLN A 499 27.26 2.99 -3.80
CA GLN A 499 28.29 2.11 -4.38
C GLN A 499 28.15 0.66 -3.90
N ALA A 500 27.74 0.44 -2.65
CA ALA A 500 27.50 -0.91 -2.12
C ALA A 500 26.29 -1.59 -2.78
N VAL A 501 25.16 -0.88 -2.95
CA VAL A 501 23.97 -1.39 -3.66
C VAL A 501 24.31 -1.68 -5.12
N LYS A 502 24.99 -0.75 -5.81
CA LYS A 502 25.45 -0.96 -7.19
C LYS A 502 26.37 -2.17 -7.33
N ALA A 503 27.31 -2.34 -6.39
CA ALA A 503 28.19 -3.50 -6.37
C ALA A 503 27.45 -4.81 -6.08
N ALA A 504 26.38 -4.78 -5.27
CA ALA A 504 25.55 -5.94 -5.00
C ALA A 504 24.73 -6.36 -6.23
N VAL A 505 24.14 -5.41 -6.96
CA VAL A 505 23.43 -5.67 -8.24
C VAL A 505 24.38 -6.26 -9.28
N ASN A 506 25.54 -5.63 -9.50
CA ASN A 506 26.55 -6.13 -10.46
C ASN A 506 27.12 -7.53 -10.13
N LYS A 507 26.96 -8.01 -8.90
CA LYS A 507 27.34 -9.38 -8.47
C LYS A 507 26.17 -10.37 -8.49
N GLY A 508 24.94 -9.92 -8.74
CA GLY A 508 23.73 -10.73 -8.60
C GLY A 508 23.32 -11.02 -7.15
N GLU A 509 23.80 -10.25 -6.17
CA GLU A 509 23.29 -10.31 -4.78
C GLU A 509 21.90 -9.66 -4.64
N ILE A 510 21.57 -8.77 -5.58
CA ILE A 510 20.27 -8.10 -5.78
C ILE A 510 19.97 -8.21 -7.29
N THR A 511 18.74 -8.54 -7.68
CA THR A 511 18.32 -8.51 -9.10
C THR A 511 17.98 -7.08 -9.53
N GLU A 512 18.14 -6.75 -10.81
CA GLU A 512 17.69 -5.42 -11.29
C GLU A 512 16.17 -5.28 -11.18
N ASP A 513 15.39 -6.35 -11.42
CA ASP A 513 13.94 -6.35 -11.20
C ASP A 513 13.54 -5.90 -9.78
N ARG A 514 14.30 -6.29 -8.75
CA ARG A 514 14.07 -5.88 -7.36
C ARG A 514 14.28 -4.38 -7.17
N ILE A 515 15.23 -3.77 -7.89
CA ILE A 515 15.45 -2.33 -7.92
C ILE A 515 14.28 -1.66 -8.66
N ASP A 516 13.90 -2.19 -9.82
CA ASP A 516 12.81 -1.66 -10.66
C ASP A 516 11.48 -1.62 -9.91
N ASP A 517 11.14 -2.67 -9.15
CA ASP A 517 9.94 -2.73 -8.31
C ASP A 517 9.88 -1.65 -7.22
N SER A 518 11.04 -1.24 -6.70
CA SER A 518 11.12 -0.11 -5.77
C SER A 518 10.98 1.22 -6.49
N VAL A 519 11.66 1.39 -7.63
CA VAL A 519 11.62 2.62 -8.41
C VAL A 519 10.22 2.86 -9.01
N ARG A 520 9.50 1.80 -9.43
CA ARG A 520 8.07 1.86 -9.82
C ARG A 520 7.22 2.46 -8.71
N ARG A 521 7.32 1.95 -7.47
CA ARG A 521 6.60 2.48 -6.29
C ARG A 521 6.96 3.93 -6.00
N ILE A 522 8.26 4.26 -6.04
CA ILE A 522 8.76 5.63 -5.84
C ILE A 522 8.19 6.61 -6.87
N ILE A 523 8.19 6.25 -8.16
CA ILE A 523 7.65 7.10 -9.23
C ILE A 523 6.13 7.23 -9.09
N ALA A 524 5.41 6.13 -8.87
CA ALA A 524 3.97 6.14 -8.66
C ALA A 524 3.56 7.06 -7.49
N LEU A 525 4.31 7.03 -6.39
CA LEU A 525 4.13 7.95 -5.26
C LEU A 525 4.37 9.43 -5.65
N LYS A 526 5.46 9.72 -6.37
CA LYS A 526 5.76 11.08 -6.87
C LYS A 526 4.66 11.61 -7.80
N GLN A 527 4.07 10.73 -8.61
CA GLN A 527 2.96 11.05 -9.52
C GLN A 527 1.63 11.23 -8.77
N LYS A 528 1.29 10.36 -7.80
CA LYS A 528 0.08 10.46 -6.97
C LYS A 528 -0.04 11.83 -6.29
N TYR A 529 1.07 12.35 -5.78
CA TYR A 529 1.15 13.67 -5.11
C TYR A 529 1.49 14.84 -6.05
N GLN A 530 1.58 14.57 -7.37
CA GLN A 530 1.82 15.58 -8.41
C GLN A 530 3.07 16.43 -8.12
N LEU A 531 4.14 15.79 -7.63
CA LEU A 531 5.34 16.49 -7.20
C LEU A 531 6.00 17.22 -8.37
N ALA A 532 6.50 18.43 -8.10
CA ALA A 532 7.17 19.25 -9.10
C ALA A 532 8.23 20.14 -8.43
N ASN A 533 9.30 20.46 -9.17
CA ASN A 533 10.35 21.39 -8.75
C ASN A 533 9.88 22.87 -8.86
N GLN A 534 8.67 23.19 -8.36
CA GLN A 534 8.02 24.50 -8.46
C GLN A 534 8.46 25.41 -7.28
N PRO A 535 9.05 26.59 -7.54
CA PRO A 535 9.53 27.46 -6.46
C PRO A 535 8.39 28.01 -5.61
N VAL A 536 8.55 27.96 -4.28
CA VAL A 536 7.62 28.54 -3.32
C VAL A 536 7.93 30.00 -3.02
N LYS A 537 6.91 30.73 -2.55
CA LYS A 537 7.00 32.15 -2.19
C LYS A 537 7.37 32.32 -0.71
N ALA A 538 7.61 33.56 -0.28
CA ALA A 538 7.80 33.86 1.14
C ALA A 538 6.56 33.43 1.96
N VAL A 539 6.81 32.83 3.14
CA VAL A 539 5.78 32.28 4.03
C VAL A 539 5.08 33.39 4.81
N ASP A 540 3.75 33.36 4.87
CA ASP A 540 2.96 34.17 5.81
C ASP A 540 2.77 33.42 7.14
N ILE A 541 3.73 33.64 8.05
CA ILE A 541 3.71 33.07 9.41
C ILE A 541 2.50 33.54 10.23
N ASN A 542 1.99 34.75 9.98
CA ASN A 542 0.84 35.29 10.73
C ASN A 542 -0.46 34.61 10.31
N SER A 543 -0.64 34.33 9.02
CA SER A 543 -1.78 33.53 8.53
C SER A 543 -1.76 32.13 9.14
N LEU A 544 -0.64 31.41 9.01
CA LEU A 544 -0.49 30.06 9.57
C LEU A 544 -0.79 30.03 11.08
N ASN A 545 -0.25 30.98 11.85
CA ASN A 545 -0.52 31.08 13.28
C ASN A 545 -2.00 31.38 13.60
N THR A 546 -2.68 32.18 12.77
CA THR A 546 -4.11 32.51 12.95
C THR A 546 -4.99 31.26 12.74
N ASP A 547 -4.69 30.45 11.73
CA ASP A 547 -5.43 29.22 11.45
C ASP A 547 -5.17 28.14 12.53
N ILE A 548 -3.94 28.04 13.03
CA ILE A 548 -3.59 27.19 14.18
C ILE A 548 -4.36 27.64 15.43
N GLU A 549 -4.32 28.93 15.78
CA GLU A 549 -5.08 29.46 16.92
C GLU A 549 -6.57 29.16 16.83
N LYS A 550 -7.16 29.31 15.64
CA LYS A 550 -8.58 29.05 15.41
C LYS A 550 -8.95 27.59 15.70
N VAL A 551 -8.12 26.63 15.28
CA VAL A 551 -8.33 25.20 15.58
C VAL A 551 -8.09 24.92 17.07
N LEU A 552 -6.98 25.38 17.64
CA LEU A 552 -6.69 25.10 19.06
C LEU A 552 -7.75 25.72 20.01
N ASN A 553 -8.22 26.94 19.74
CA ASN A 553 -9.29 27.59 20.51
C ASN A 553 -10.67 26.92 20.35
N MET A 554 -10.89 26.18 19.25
CA MET A 554 -12.12 25.42 19.02
C MET A 554 -12.17 24.16 19.88
N TYR A 555 -11.05 23.45 19.99
CA TYR A 555 -10.99 22.10 20.55
C TYR A 555 -10.33 21.98 21.93
N MET A 556 -9.54 22.95 22.38
CA MET A 556 -8.74 22.86 23.62
C MET A 556 -9.10 23.91 24.68
N LYS A 557 -10.37 23.96 25.08
CA LYS A 557 -10.84 24.83 26.16
C LYS A 557 -10.55 24.29 27.56
#